data_AF-A0A0F9CC10-F1
#
_entry.id   AF-A0A0F9CC10-F1
#
_cell.length_a   1.000
_cell.length_b   1.000
_cell.length_c   1.000
_cell.angle_alpha   90.00
_cell.angle_beta   90.00
_cell.angle_gamma   90.00
#
_symmetry.space_group_name_H-M   'P 1'
#
loop_
_entity.id
_entity.type
_entity.pdbx_description
1 polymer ?
#
loop_
_entity_poly.entity_id
_entity_poly.type
_entity_poly.pdbx_seq_one_letter_code
_entity_poly.pdbx_strand_id
1 'polypeptide(L)'
;MKNLIYQYYDGKLLPGDIAGSANIKEYAARIGAEYLFEHDPKFVTNLGTYSPHYGSFKPIYTESFHEYDNILFTDTDVFAVEGLTENIFENFKAEIGICTEPFQPTYRAKVSGNICGAMDERWATTIKTKWNVEMPRTKEGLLKVYNSGVVLYSNKGLVKAKEKFVPFVEYVNLVNTNKISNFYTADQNYLHAMLTVAEMDYIELDNEWNRAIHYIVNDNDERVVNDMRTEKTKFVHIHLRGANHWDVDKHYRITNLPIEEWGL
;
A
#
# COMPACT_ATOMS: atom_id res chain seq x y z
N MET A 1 -8.53 -17.95 -15.04
CA MET A 1 -7.29 -17.26 -14.63
C MET A 1 -6.93 -17.78 -13.26
N LYS A 2 -5.65 -18.09 -13.02
CA LYS A 2 -5.14 -18.49 -11.71
C LYS A 2 -4.68 -17.22 -10.98
N ASN A 3 -5.45 -16.75 -10.01
CA ASN A 3 -5.17 -15.52 -9.29
C ASN A 3 -4.84 -15.81 -7.83
N LEU A 4 -3.94 -15.03 -7.25
CA LEU A 4 -3.53 -15.12 -5.84
C LEU A 4 -3.80 -13.81 -5.11
N ILE A 5 -4.32 -13.89 -3.90
CA ILE A 5 -4.18 -12.82 -2.90
C ILE A 5 -3.08 -13.23 -1.92
N TYR A 6 -2.03 -12.42 -1.84
CA TYR A 6 -0.86 -12.62 -1.00
C TYR A 6 -0.84 -11.58 0.12
N GLN A 7 -0.73 -12.04 1.35
CA GLN A 7 -0.47 -11.22 2.53
C GLN A 7 0.71 -11.78 3.29
N TYR A 8 1.42 -10.93 4.03
CA TYR A 8 2.44 -11.38 4.95
C TYR A 8 2.49 -10.46 6.17
N TYR A 9 3.10 -10.95 7.24
CA TYR A 9 3.42 -10.13 8.39
C TYR A 9 4.75 -10.53 9.01
N ASP A 10 5.68 -9.60 9.11
CA ASP A 10 6.98 -9.80 9.76
C ASP A 10 6.92 -9.35 11.23
N GLY A 11 7.19 -10.28 12.15
CA GLY A 11 7.13 -10.05 13.59
C GLY A 11 6.04 -10.85 14.32
N LYS A 12 5.68 -10.40 15.51
CA LYS A 12 4.67 -11.09 16.34
C LYS A 12 3.28 -10.72 15.84
N LEU A 13 2.51 -11.71 15.39
CA LEU A 13 1.10 -11.51 15.04
C LEU A 13 0.31 -10.95 16.22
N LEU A 14 -0.46 -9.91 15.94
CA LEU A 14 -1.40 -9.31 16.87
C LEU A 14 -2.84 -9.56 16.37
N PRO A 15 -3.85 -9.34 17.23
CA PRO A 15 -5.24 -9.65 16.89
C PRO A 15 -5.74 -8.99 15.60
N GLY A 16 -5.32 -7.76 15.31
CA GLY A 16 -5.68 -7.06 14.06
C GLY A 16 -5.08 -7.70 12.81
N ASP A 17 -3.85 -8.20 12.87
CA ASP A 17 -3.21 -8.88 11.74
C ASP A 17 -3.94 -10.19 11.40
N ILE A 18 -4.37 -10.90 12.45
CA ILE A 18 -5.18 -12.13 12.33
C ILE A 18 -6.58 -11.79 11.78
N ALA A 19 -7.18 -10.68 12.22
CA ALA A 19 -8.48 -10.24 11.76
C ALA A 19 -8.47 -9.90 10.25
N GLY A 20 -7.50 -9.11 9.80
CA GLY A 20 -7.41 -8.72 8.39
C GLY A 20 -7.05 -9.88 7.48
N SER A 21 -6.13 -10.76 7.92
CA SER A 21 -5.82 -11.99 7.16
C SER A 21 -7.02 -12.92 7.02
N ALA A 22 -7.79 -13.13 8.09
CA ALA A 22 -9.04 -13.89 8.02
C ALA A 22 -10.07 -13.25 7.09
N ASN A 23 -10.26 -11.93 7.19
CA ASN A 23 -11.20 -11.19 6.35
C ASN A 23 -10.86 -11.29 4.85
N ILE A 24 -9.60 -11.05 4.48
CA ILE A 24 -9.16 -11.10 3.08
C ILE A 24 -9.18 -12.54 2.54
N LYS A 25 -8.89 -13.54 3.38
CA LYS A 25 -9.04 -14.96 3.00
C LYS A 25 -10.48 -15.31 2.63
N GLU A 26 -11.46 -14.81 3.38
CA GLU A 26 -12.87 -15.01 3.04
C GLU A 26 -13.27 -14.31 1.74
N TYR A 27 -12.77 -13.08 1.52
CA TYR A 27 -12.97 -12.38 0.26
C TYR A 27 -12.36 -13.15 -0.93
N ALA A 28 -11.13 -13.68 -0.79
CA ALA A 28 -10.49 -14.50 -1.82
C ALA A 28 -11.37 -15.70 -2.21
N ALA A 29 -11.94 -16.39 -1.22
CA ALA A 29 -12.85 -17.51 -1.43
C ALA A 29 -14.13 -17.09 -2.18
N ARG A 30 -14.71 -15.92 -1.86
CA ARG A 30 -15.91 -15.40 -2.55
C ARG A 30 -15.68 -15.14 -4.03
N ILE A 31 -14.48 -14.67 -4.41
CA ILE A 31 -14.15 -14.32 -5.80
C ILE A 31 -13.44 -15.45 -6.57
N GLY A 32 -13.23 -16.60 -5.93
CA GLY A 32 -12.57 -17.77 -6.53
C GLY A 32 -11.06 -17.59 -6.74
N ALA A 33 -10.39 -16.79 -5.92
CA ALA A 33 -8.94 -16.62 -5.91
C ALA A 33 -8.27 -17.51 -4.85
N GLU A 34 -7.02 -17.89 -5.07
CA GLU A 34 -6.19 -18.52 -4.04
C GLU A 34 -5.76 -17.48 -3.01
N TYR A 35 -5.50 -17.94 -1.78
CA TYR A 35 -5.05 -17.08 -0.68
C TYR A 35 -3.79 -17.67 -0.05
N LEU A 36 -2.76 -16.85 0.08
CA LEU A 36 -1.52 -17.19 0.76
C LEU A 36 -1.20 -16.13 1.82
N PHE A 37 -1.06 -16.59 3.07
CA PHE A 37 -0.52 -15.79 4.15
C PHE A 37 0.82 -16.34 4.61
N GLU A 38 1.83 -15.49 4.71
CA GLU A 38 3.13 -15.85 5.29
C GLU A 38 3.39 -15.11 6.60
N HIS A 39 3.68 -15.87 7.65
CA HIS A 39 4.07 -15.32 8.94
C HIS A 39 5.59 -15.34 9.09
N ASP A 40 6.16 -14.16 9.39
CA ASP A 40 7.58 -13.91 9.63
C ASP A 40 8.50 -14.39 8.49
N PRO A 41 8.16 -14.19 7.19
CA PRO A 41 9.01 -14.61 6.09
C PRO A 41 10.39 -13.95 6.07
N LYS A 42 10.54 -12.76 6.68
CA LYS A 42 11.80 -12.01 6.76
C LYS A 42 12.50 -11.88 5.40
N PHE A 43 11.72 -11.56 4.36
CA PHE A 43 12.19 -11.52 2.99
C PHE A 43 13.40 -10.59 2.82
N VAL A 44 13.38 -9.44 3.51
CA VAL A 44 14.50 -8.49 3.56
C VAL A 44 14.69 -7.98 4.98
N THR A 45 15.93 -7.97 5.48
CA THR A 45 16.24 -7.63 6.88
C THR A 45 17.32 -6.56 7.06
N ASN A 46 17.88 -6.03 5.97
CA ASN A 46 19.09 -5.22 5.99
C ASN A 46 18.93 -3.81 5.38
N LEU A 47 17.72 -3.26 5.35
CA LEU A 47 17.41 -1.93 4.80
C LEU A 47 17.08 -0.87 5.88
N GLY A 48 17.19 -1.23 7.16
CA GLY A 48 16.82 -0.37 8.30
C GLY A 48 15.39 -0.62 8.80
N THR A 49 14.79 0.39 9.43
CA THR A 49 13.49 0.25 10.13
C THR A 49 12.35 -0.24 9.25
N TYR A 50 12.37 0.11 7.95
CA TYR A 50 11.33 -0.30 7.00
C TYR A 50 11.65 -1.60 6.25
N SER A 51 12.70 -2.34 6.61
CA SER A 51 13.01 -3.63 5.97
C SER A 51 11.81 -4.59 5.90
N PRO A 52 11.00 -4.76 6.97
CA PRO A 52 9.83 -5.63 6.93
C PRO A 52 8.85 -5.30 5.80
N HIS A 53 8.71 -4.03 5.43
CA HIS A 53 7.76 -3.58 4.42
C HIS A 53 8.07 -4.10 3.00
N TYR A 54 9.32 -4.49 2.75
CA TYR A 54 9.74 -4.98 1.43
C TYR A 54 9.26 -6.41 1.14
N GLY A 55 8.64 -7.11 2.10
CA GLY A 55 8.01 -8.41 1.87
C GLY A 55 6.90 -8.36 0.81
N SER A 56 6.34 -7.18 0.53
CA SER A 56 5.34 -6.97 -0.54
C SER A 56 5.90 -7.27 -1.93
N PHE A 57 7.23 -7.18 -2.10
CA PHE A 57 7.92 -7.48 -3.36
C PHE A 57 8.36 -8.94 -3.49
N LYS A 58 8.17 -9.79 -2.47
CA LYS A 58 8.56 -11.21 -2.54
C LYS A 58 8.00 -11.94 -3.78
N PRO A 59 6.75 -11.69 -4.24
CA PRO A 59 6.23 -12.31 -5.47
C PRO A 59 7.03 -11.98 -6.74
N ILE A 60 7.71 -10.83 -6.78
CA ILE A 60 8.55 -10.45 -7.93
C ILE A 60 9.76 -11.38 -8.03
N TYR A 61 10.37 -11.73 -6.89
CA TYR A 61 11.66 -12.42 -6.84
C TYR A 61 11.58 -13.92 -6.56
N THR A 62 10.37 -14.46 -6.37
CA THR A 62 10.17 -15.87 -6.03
C THR A 62 9.41 -16.59 -7.15
N GLU A 63 10.07 -17.51 -7.84
CA GLU A 63 9.56 -18.15 -9.08
C GLU A 63 8.25 -18.91 -8.89
N SER A 64 7.98 -19.45 -7.70
CA SER A 64 6.70 -20.12 -7.42
C SER A 64 5.49 -19.20 -7.54
N PHE A 65 5.67 -17.88 -7.46
CA PHE A 65 4.59 -16.92 -7.69
C PHE A 65 4.34 -16.66 -9.19
N HIS A 66 5.26 -17.07 -10.07
CA HIS A 66 5.14 -16.79 -11.51
C HIS A 66 4.24 -17.80 -12.23
N GLU A 67 3.59 -18.71 -11.50
CA GLU A 67 2.51 -19.56 -12.02
C GLU A 67 1.14 -18.87 -12.05
N TYR A 68 0.98 -17.76 -11.32
CA TYR A 68 -0.28 -17.01 -11.27
C TYR A 68 -0.36 -16.01 -12.41
N ASP A 69 -1.55 -15.85 -12.99
CA ASP A 69 -1.86 -14.83 -13.99
C ASP A 69 -1.78 -13.44 -13.37
N ASN A 70 -2.33 -13.29 -12.16
CA ASN A 70 -2.32 -12.05 -11.39
C ASN A 70 -2.13 -12.33 -9.90
N ILE A 71 -1.48 -11.40 -9.21
CA ILE A 71 -1.27 -11.42 -7.77
C ILE A 71 -1.68 -10.09 -7.20
N LEU A 72 -2.58 -10.12 -6.23
CA LEU A 72 -2.87 -9.00 -5.36
C LEU A 72 -2.02 -9.13 -4.10
N PHE A 73 -1.15 -8.17 -3.84
CA PHE A 73 -0.63 -7.94 -2.50
C PHE A 73 -1.61 -7.04 -1.72
N THR A 74 -1.90 -7.39 -0.46
CA THR A 74 -2.53 -6.47 0.49
C THR A 74 -1.85 -6.45 1.85
N ASP A 75 -1.88 -5.32 2.54
CA ASP A 75 -1.45 -5.25 3.95
C ASP A 75 -2.43 -6.01 4.87
N THR A 76 -1.99 -6.35 6.08
CA THR A 76 -2.82 -7.08 7.06
C THR A 76 -3.83 -6.20 7.79
N ASP A 77 -3.72 -4.88 7.69
CA ASP A 77 -4.68 -3.89 8.18
C ASP A 77 -5.60 -3.36 7.07
N VAL A 78 -5.65 -4.07 5.93
CA VAL A 78 -6.65 -3.90 4.87
C VAL A 78 -7.76 -4.94 5.02
N PHE A 79 -9.01 -4.47 4.97
CA PHE A 79 -10.21 -5.27 5.16
C PHE A 79 -11.19 -5.06 4.01
N ALA A 80 -11.70 -6.14 3.43
CA ALA A 80 -12.86 -6.11 2.55
C ALA A 80 -14.14 -5.84 3.35
N VAL A 81 -14.99 -4.97 2.80
CA VAL A 81 -16.34 -4.72 3.36
C VAL A 81 -17.18 -5.99 3.33
N GLU A 82 -18.13 -6.06 4.25
CA GLU A 82 -19.03 -7.20 4.40
C GLU A 82 -19.75 -7.52 3.09
N GLY A 83 -19.77 -8.80 2.72
CA GLY A 83 -20.50 -9.28 1.55
C GLY A 83 -19.91 -8.88 0.19
N LEU A 84 -18.72 -8.25 0.13
CA LEU A 84 -18.10 -7.88 -1.15
C LEU A 84 -17.90 -9.10 -2.07
N THR A 85 -18.49 -9.04 -3.26
CA THR A 85 -18.38 -10.06 -4.32
C THR A 85 -17.71 -9.54 -5.60
N GLU A 86 -17.47 -8.24 -5.73
CA GLU A 86 -16.77 -7.69 -6.90
C GLU A 86 -15.35 -8.27 -6.96
N ASN A 87 -14.91 -8.67 -8.14
CA ASN A 87 -13.62 -9.31 -8.32
C ASN A 87 -12.56 -8.28 -8.74
N ILE A 88 -11.61 -7.99 -7.85
CA ILE A 88 -10.51 -7.03 -8.11
C ILE A 88 -9.62 -7.40 -9.32
N PHE A 89 -9.56 -8.68 -9.70
CA PHE A 89 -8.81 -9.13 -10.86
C PHE A 89 -9.57 -8.92 -12.18
N GLU A 90 -10.87 -8.63 -12.11
CA GLU A 90 -11.70 -8.50 -13.30
C GLU A 90 -11.26 -7.29 -14.14
N ASN A 91 -11.07 -7.52 -15.44
CA ASN A 91 -10.60 -6.53 -16.41
C ASN A 91 -9.21 -5.93 -16.17
N PHE A 92 -8.42 -6.45 -15.23
CA PHE A 92 -7.04 -6.02 -15.05
C PHE A 92 -6.15 -6.49 -16.22
N LYS A 93 -5.47 -5.54 -16.87
CA LYS A 93 -4.63 -5.81 -18.07
C LYS A 93 -3.25 -5.13 -18.04
N ALA A 94 -2.99 -4.31 -17.02
CA ALA A 94 -1.74 -3.59 -16.88
C ALA A 94 -0.64 -4.50 -16.30
N GLU A 95 0.59 -4.00 -16.23
CA GLU A 95 1.67 -4.65 -15.50
C GLU A 95 1.49 -4.50 -13.99
N ILE A 96 1.12 -3.30 -13.54
CA ILE A 96 0.86 -2.99 -12.11
C ILE A 96 -0.42 -2.15 -11.95
N GLY A 97 -1.22 -2.45 -10.93
CA GLY A 97 -2.32 -1.61 -10.45
C GLY A 97 -2.05 -1.14 -9.03
N ILE A 98 -2.26 0.14 -8.75
CA ILE A 98 -2.07 0.73 -7.41
C ILE A 98 -3.08 1.84 -7.15
N CYS A 99 -3.49 2.03 -5.90
CA CYS A 99 -4.39 3.12 -5.52
C CYS A 99 -3.62 4.41 -5.17
N THR A 100 -4.26 5.55 -5.39
CA THR A 100 -3.78 6.85 -4.92
C THR A 100 -4.35 7.17 -3.54
N GLU A 101 -3.72 8.08 -2.81
CA GLU A 101 -4.29 8.71 -1.62
C GLU A 101 -4.66 10.17 -1.94
N PRO A 102 -5.84 10.45 -2.50
CA PRO A 102 -6.16 11.76 -3.10
C PRO A 102 -6.15 12.91 -2.08
N PHE A 103 -6.41 12.62 -0.80
CA PHE A 103 -6.34 13.61 0.28
C PHE A 103 -4.91 14.02 0.62
N GLN A 104 -3.97 13.08 0.57
CA GLN A 104 -2.62 13.23 1.12
C GLN A 104 -1.80 14.34 0.49
N PRO A 105 -1.76 14.54 -0.85
CA PRO A 105 -1.02 15.66 -1.45
C PRO A 105 -1.42 17.02 -0.86
N THR A 106 -2.73 17.28 -0.73
CA THR A 106 -3.22 18.57 -0.23
C THR A 106 -3.01 18.74 1.27
N TYR A 107 -3.12 17.66 2.04
CA TYR A 107 -2.84 17.69 3.48
C TYR A 107 -1.34 17.89 3.75
N ARG A 108 -0.47 17.13 3.09
CA ARG A 108 0.99 17.22 3.20
C ARG A 108 1.53 18.59 2.79
N ALA A 109 0.86 19.29 1.87
CA ALA A 109 1.21 20.66 1.51
C ALA A 109 1.00 21.67 2.65
N LYS A 110 0.18 21.35 3.65
CA LYS A 110 -0.16 22.25 4.78
C LYS A 110 0.59 21.93 6.07
N VAL A 111 1.04 20.68 6.23
CA VAL A 111 1.73 20.24 7.45
C VAL A 111 3.25 20.31 7.30
N SER A 112 3.95 20.30 8.43
CA SER A 112 5.40 20.19 8.48
C SER A 112 5.83 18.90 9.20
N GLY A 113 7.08 18.49 9.02
CA GLY A 113 7.67 17.33 9.69
C GLY A 113 8.22 16.30 8.71
N ASN A 114 8.24 15.04 9.15
CA ASN A 114 8.87 13.94 8.41
C ASN A 114 8.11 13.52 7.15
N ILE A 115 6.79 13.73 7.12
CA ILE A 115 5.92 13.40 6.00
C ILE A 115 5.16 14.68 5.65
N CYS A 116 5.69 15.43 4.69
CA CYS A 116 5.15 16.74 4.29
C CYS A 116 5.55 17.08 2.86
N GLY A 117 4.92 18.11 2.30
CA GLY A 117 5.14 18.55 0.92
C GLY A 117 6.61 18.92 0.62
N ALA A 118 7.31 19.50 1.60
CA ALA A 118 8.74 19.80 1.43
C ALA A 118 9.61 18.54 1.30
N MET A 119 9.26 17.46 2.01
CA MET A 119 9.94 16.16 1.85
C MET A 119 9.52 15.46 0.55
N ASP A 120 8.25 15.57 0.16
CA ASP A 120 7.72 15.05 -1.10
C ASP A 120 8.48 15.66 -2.30
N GLU A 121 8.64 16.98 -2.34
CA GLU A 121 9.37 17.65 -3.43
C GLU A 121 10.86 17.35 -3.43
N ARG A 122 11.48 17.24 -2.25
CA ARG A 122 12.88 16.83 -2.15
C ARG A 122 13.07 15.42 -2.71
N TRP A 123 12.18 14.50 -2.32
CA TRP A 123 12.19 13.14 -2.84
C TRP A 123 12.03 13.13 -4.37
N ALA A 124 10.99 13.77 -4.91
CA ALA A 124 10.76 13.82 -6.35
C ALA A 124 11.94 14.43 -7.12
N THR A 125 12.56 15.48 -6.58
CA THR A 125 13.76 16.09 -7.16
C THR A 125 14.93 15.11 -7.16
N THR A 126 15.15 14.39 -6.06
CA THR A 126 16.21 13.37 -5.96
C THR A 126 16.01 12.24 -6.98
N ILE A 127 14.78 11.75 -7.16
CA ILE A 127 14.46 10.74 -8.19
C ILE A 127 14.77 11.29 -9.59
N LYS A 128 14.30 12.50 -9.90
CA LYS A 128 14.55 13.18 -11.18
C LYS A 128 16.04 13.37 -11.45
N THR A 129 16.81 13.84 -10.47
CA THR A 129 18.26 14.05 -10.65
C THR A 129 19.00 12.73 -10.89
N LYS A 130 18.63 11.65 -10.20
CA LYS A 130 19.32 10.37 -10.30
C LYS A 130 18.96 9.60 -11.59
N TRP A 131 17.68 9.58 -11.98
CA TRP A 131 17.18 8.73 -13.06
C TRP A 131 16.55 9.48 -14.23
N ASN A 132 16.53 10.82 -14.20
CA ASN A 132 15.97 11.67 -15.26
C ASN A 132 14.51 11.35 -15.60
N VAL A 133 13.70 11.05 -14.58
CA VAL A 133 12.26 10.80 -14.70
C VAL A 133 11.46 11.80 -13.87
N GLU A 134 10.26 12.14 -14.33
CA GLU A 134 9.33 13.00 -13.61
C GLU A 134 8.35 12.14 -12.80
N MET A 135 8.14 12.50 -11.54
CA MET A 135 7.13 11.82 -10.72
C MET A 135 5.71 12.34 -11.04
N PRO A 136 4.69 11.47 -11.06
CA PRO A 136 3.30 11.86 -11.31
C PRO A 136 2.81 12.99 -10.41
N ARG A 137 2.07 13.94 -11.00
CA ARG A 137 1.51 15.12 -10.31
C ARG A 137 -0.01 15.15 -10.36
N THR A 138 -0.64 15.76 -9.35
CA THR A 138 -2.07 16.09 -9.39
C THR A 138 -2.32 17.23 -10.38
N LYS A 139 -3.59 17.59 -10.61
CA LYS A 139 -3.96 18.73 -11.47
C LYS A 139 -3.44 20.06 -10.92
N GLU A 140 -3.28 20.15 -9.61
CA GLU A 140 -2.77 21.30 -8.87
C GLU A 140 -1.22 21.34 -8.84
N GLY A 141 -0.56 20.37 -9.46
CA GLY A 141 0.91 20.29 -9.52
C GLY A 141 1.57 19.67 -8.28
N LEU A 142 0.79 19.18 -7.32
CA LEU A 142 1.32 18.51 -6.13
C LEU A 142 1.79 17.10 -6.49
N LEU A 143 2.78 16.56 -5.77
CA LEU A 143 3.20 15.17 -5.94
C LEU A 143 2.02 14.23 -5.66
N LYS A 144 1.71 13.31 -6.59
CA LYS A 144 0.74 12.25 -6.29
C LYS A 144 1.29 11.34 -5.20
N VAL A 145 0.42 10.90 -4.31
CA VAL A 145 0.75 9.90 -3.30
C VAL A 145 0.02 8.62 -3.68
N TYR A 146 0.77 7.52 -3.78
CA TYR A 146 0.24 6.18 -3.96
C TYR A 146 0.33 5.41 -2.65
N ASN A 147 -0.59 4.47 -2.41
CA ASN A 147 -0.61 3.60 -1.24
C ASN A 147 -0.30 2.14 -1.63
N SER A 148 0.72 1.52 -1.03
CA SER A 148 1.14 0.15 -1.37
C SER A 148 0.42 -0.95 -0.59
N GLY A 149 -0.53 -0.62 0.29
CA GLY A 149 -1.32 -1.63 1.00
C GLY A 149 -2.29 -2.40 0.12
N VAL A 150 -2.46 -1.99 -1.14
CA VAL A 150 -3.19 -2.74 -2.18
C VAL A 150 -2.45 -2.55 -3.50
N VAL A 151 -1.79 -3.61 -3.96
CA VAL A 151 -1.03 -3.59 -5.23
C VAL A 151 -1.32 -4.83 -6.04
N LEU A 152 -1.73 -4.63 -7.28
CA LEU A 152 -2.03 -5.69 -8.22
C LEU A 152 -0.87 -5.85 -9.20
N TYR A 153 -0.38 -7.07 -9.38
CA TYR A 153 0.66 -7.42 -10.33
C TYR A 153 0.09 -8.41 -11.33
N SER A 154 0.33 -8.18 -12.63
CA SER A 154 0.17 -9.26 -13.60
C SER A 154 1.46 -10.07 -13.68
N ASN A 155 1.38 -11.28 -14.20
CA ASN A 155 2.55 -12.13 -14.41
C ASN A 155 3.65 -11.41 -15.21
N LYS A 156 3.25 -10.74 -16.31
CA LYS A 156 4.15 -9.90 -17.11
C LYS A 156 4.78 -8.78 -16.29
N GLY A 157 4.00 -8.16 -15.41
CA GLY A 157 4.48 -7.15 -14.48
C GLY A 157 5.52 -7.67 -13.51
N LEU A 158 5.33 -8.87 -12.93
CA LEU A 158 6.31 -9.52 -12.06
C LEU A 158 7.63 -9.76 -12.78
N VAL A 159 7.58 -10.32 -14.00
CA VAL A 159 8.77 -10.62 -14.80
C VAL A 159 9.54 -9.33 -15.12
N LYS A 160 8.86 -8.30 -15.61
CA LYS A 160 9.51 -7.03 -15.93
C LYS A 160 10.04 -6.33 -14.68
N ALA A 161 9.31 -6.35 -13.57
CA ALA A 161 9.78 -5.78 -12.30
C ALA A 161 11.05 -6.48 -11.82
N LYS A 162 11.13 -7.82 -11.90
CA LYS A 162 12.34 -8.59 -11.56
C LYS A 162 13.56 -8.15 -12.37
N GLU A 163 13.37 -7.80 -13.64
CA GLU A 163 14.44 -7.36 -14.53
C GLU A 163 14.82 -5.87 -14.38
N LYS A 164 13.85 -5.00 -14.09
CA LYS A 164 13.99 -3.54 -14.25
C LYS A 164 13.99 -2.76 -12.95
N PHE A 165 13.48 -3.33 -11.86
CA PHE A 165 13.47 -2.64 -10.57
C PHE A 165 14.90 -2.43 -10.07
N VAL A 166 15.19 -1.19 -9.65
CA VAL A 166 16.46 -0.82 -9.04
C VAL A 166 16.65 -1.61 -7.73
N PRO A 167 17.84 -2.13 -7.42
CA PRO A 167 18.08 -2.83 -6.15
C PRO A 167 17.65 -2.00 -4.93
N PHE A 168 16.96 -2.62 -3.97
CA PHE A 168 16.42 -1.91 -2.80
C PHE A 168 17.47 -1.08 -2.04
N VAL A 169 18.66 -1.67 -1.82
CA VAL A 169 19.80 -1.00 -1.17
C VAL A 169 20.21 0.27 -1.90
N GLU A 170 20.19 0.29 -3.24
CA GLU A 170 20.58 1.48 -4.00
C GLU A 170 19.59 2.62 -3.77
N TYR A 171 18.29 2.32 -3.83
CA TYR A 171 17.24 3.30 -3.56
C TYR A 171 17.29 3.82 -2.11
N VAL A 172 17.37 2.91 -1.13
CA VAL A 172 17.42 3.29 0.29
C VAL A 172 18.63 4.16 0.59
N ASN A 173 19.80 3.82 0.03
CA ASN A 173 21.00 4.65 0.15
C ASN A 173 20.84 6.02 -0.50
N LEU A 174 20.17 6.09 -1.66
CA LEU A 174 19.87 7.37 -2.31
C LEU A 174 19.01 8.26 -1.41
N VAL A 175 17.93 7.73 -0.84
CA VAL A 175 17.05 8.48 0.07
C VAL A 175 17.82 8.99 1.29
N ASN A 176 18.58 8.11 1.93
CA ASN A 176 19.36 8.42 3.14
C ASN A 176 20.43 9.49 2.89
N THR A 177 21.20 9.35 1.80
CA THR A 177 22.29 10.28 1.45
C THR A 177 21.78 11.68 1.07
N ASN A 178 20.54 11.78 0.60
CA ASN A 178 19.88 13.05 0.27
C ASN A 178 19.12 13.68 1.45
N LYS A 179 19.26 13.14 2.68
CA LYS A 179 18.63 13.67 3.90
C LYS A 179 17.13 13.85 3.75
N ILE A 180 16.49 12.88 3.11
CA ILE A 180 15.04 12.75 3.06
C ILE A 180 14.64 11.92 4.29
N SER A 181 13.43 12.13 4.82
CA SER A 181 12.95 11.37 5.98
C SER A 181 13.00 9.86 5.72
N ASN A 182 13.31 9.08 6.76
CA ASN A 182 13.34 7.61 6.67
C ASN A 182 12.01 7.01 6.20
N PHE A 183 10.87 7.71 6.35
CA PHE A 183 9.60 7.26 5.77
C PHE A 183 9.71 6.96 4.26
N TYR A 184 10.49 7.74 3.51
CA TYR A 184 10.66 7.56 2.07
C TYR A 184 11.55 6.36 1.72
N THR A 185 12.09 5.65 2.71
CA THR A 185 12.73 4.34 2.49
C THR A 185 11.74 3.18 2.56
N ALA A 186 10.44 3.45 2.79
CA ALA A 186 9.41 2.42 2.80
C ALA A 186 9.13 1.88 1.39
N ASP A 187 8.51 0.70 1.34
CA ASP A 187 8.09 0.01 0.13
C ASP A 187 7.19 0.88 -0.76
N GLN A 188 6.27 1.64 -0.17
CA GLN A 188 5.35 2.53 -0.89
C GLN A 188 6.08 3.55 -1.77
N ASN A 189 7.06 4.24 -1.19
CA ASN A 189 7.85 5.24 -1.90
C ASN A 189 8.80 4.59 -2.90
N TYR A 190 9.36 3.42 -2.57
CA TYR A 190 10.18 2.66 -3.50
C TYR A 190 9.37 2.25 -4.74
N LEU A 191 8.21 1.62 -4.54
CA LEU A 191 7.31 1.20 -5.62
C LEU A 191 6.92 2.39 -6.48
N HIS A 192 6.51 3.50 -5.87
CA HIS A 192 6.15 4.72 -6.60
C HIS A 192 7.27 5.18 -7.55
N ALA A 193 8.53 5.25 -7.08
CA ALA A 193 9.65 5.56 -7.96
C ALA A 193 9.81 4.51 -9.08
N MET A 194 9.74 3.22 -8.74
CA MET A 194 9.96 2.14 -9.68
C MET A 194 8.90 2.05 -10.78
N LEU A 195 7.66 2.45 -10.52
CA LEU A 195 6.63 2.55 -11.56
C LEU A 195 7.10 3.38 -12.76
N THR A 196 7.80 4.48 -12.50
CA THR A 196 8.32 5.37 -13.56
C THR A 196 9.73 5.00 -13.99
N VAL A 197 10.64 4.73 -13.04
CA VAL A 197 12.05 4.42 -13.34
C VAL A 197 12.19 3.14 -14.17
N ALA A 198 11.36 2.13 -13.91
CA ALA A 198 11.34 0.87 -14.66
C ALA A 198 10.39 0.90 -15.88
N GLU A 199 9.83 2.08 -16.21
CA GLU A 199 8.89 2.28 -17.31
C GLU A 199 7.73 1.28 -17.30
N MET A 200 7.16 1.00 -16.12
CA MET A 200 6.08 0.03 -15.97
C MET A 200 4.79 0.54 -16.64
N ASP A 201 4.06 -0.36 -17.30
CA ASP A 201 2.69 -0.10 -17.72
C ASP A 201 1.78 -0.24 -16.49
N TYR A 202 1.48 0.86 -15.81
CA TYR A 202 0.68 0.84 -14.60
C TYR A 202 -0.59 1.67 -14.73
N ILE A 203 -1.61 1.27 -13.96
CA ILE A 203 -2.87 1.99 -13.84
C ILE A 203 -3.11 2.43 -12.39
N GLU A 204 -3.80 3.56 -12.25
CA GLU A 204 -4.42 3.95 -10.98
C GLU A 204 -5.71 3.14 -10.82
N LEU A 205 -5.76 2.28 -9.82
CA LEU A 205 -6.98 1.56 -9.45
C LEU A 205 -7.99 2.55 -8.85
N ASP A 206 -9.27 2.20 -8.92
CA ASP A 206 -10.31 2.93 -8.18
C ASP A 206 -9.94 2.97 -6.69
N ASN A 207 -9.91 4.16 -6.10
CA ASN A 207 -9.53 4.36 -4.69
C ASN A 207 -10.51 3.68 -3.73
N GLU A 208 -11.70 3.27 -4.18
CA GLU A 208 -12.58 2.41 -3.38
C GLU A 208 -11.94 1.06 -3.00
N TRP A 209 -10.91 0.62 -3.72
CA TRP A 209 -10.13 -0.57 -3.38
C TRP A 209 -9.08 -0.33 -2.29
N ASN A 210 -8.92 0.87 -1.74
CA ASN A 210 -7.94 1.14 -0.68
C ASN A 210 -8.28 2.44 0.09
N ARG A 211 -9.50 2.53 0.64
CA ARG A 211 -9.92 3.74 1.39
C ARG A 211 -9.29 3.74 2.77
N ALA A 212 -8.38 4.68 3.00
CA ALA A 212 -7.67 4.80 4.26
C ALA A 212 -8.48 5.50 5.35
N ILE A 213 -8.53 4.90 6.54
CA ILE A 213 -8.95 5.55 7.78
C ILE A 213 -7.69 5.87 8.59
N HIS A 214 -7.43 7.14 8.84
CA HIS A 214 -6.23 7.59 9.54
C HIS A 214 -6.51 8.79 10.42
N TYR A 215 -5.56 9.12 11.28
CA TYR A 215 -5.64 10.37 12.04
C TYR A 215 -5.05 11.54 11.25
N ILE A 216 -5.70 12.69 11.34
CA ILE A 216 -5.17 13.98 10.89
C ILE A 216 -5.12 14.96 12.05
N VAL A 217 -4.37 16.05 11.89
CA VAL A 217 -4.45 17.22 12.76
C VAL A 217 -5.33 18.24 12.06
N ASN A 218 -6.40 18.68 12.72
CA ASN A 218 -7.32 19.68 12.18
C ASN A 218 -6.77 21.12 12.38
N ASP A 219 -7.51 22.12 11.91
CA ASP A 219 -7.10 23.54 12.02
C ASP A 219 -7.02 24.05 13.49
N ASN A 220 -7.56 23.30 14.45
CA ASN A 220 -7.49 23.58 15.88
C ASN A 220 -6.34 22.84 16.59
N ASP A 221 -5.42 22.21 15.85
CA ASP A 221 -4.33 21.37 16.36
C ASP A 221 -4.81 20.11 17.12
N GLU A 222 -6.02 19.65 16.83
CA GLU A 222 -6.61 18.46 17.42
C GLU A 222 -6.43 17.24 16.52
N ARG A 223 -6.08 16.10 17.13
CA ARG A 223 -6.00 14.83 16.41
C ARG A 223 -7.40 14.24 16.23
N VAL A 224 -7.89 14.21 14.99
CA VAL A 224 -9.22 13.70 14.64
C VAL A 224 -9.11 12.54 13.66
N VAL A 225 -10.14 11.69 13.63
CA VAL A 225 -10.27 10.62 12.64
C VAL A 225 -10.67 11.22 11.30
N ASN A 226 -9.97 10.81 10.25
CA ASN A 226 -10.32 11.07 8.86
C ASN A 226 -10.82 9.77 8.23
N ASP A 227 -12.14 9.63 8.10
CA ASP A 227 -12.79 8.51 7.42
C ASP A 227 -12.95 8.85 5.93
N MET A 228 -12.14 8.20 5.09
CA MET A 228 -12.16 8.41 3.63
C MET A 228 -13.07 7.43 2.90
N ARG A 229 -13.82 6.58 3.62
CA ARG A 229 -14.78 5.66 3.02
C ARG A 229 -15.91 6.40 2.33
N THR A 230 -16.55 5.69 1.41
CA THR A 230 -17.75 6.10 0.69
C THR A 230 -18.71 4.92 0.65
N GLU A 231 -19.95 5.15 0.21
CA GLU A 231 -20.93 4.08 -0.05
C GLU A 231 -20.46 3.02 -1.06
N LYS A 232 -19.39 3.30 -1.84
CA LYS A 232 -18.84 2.39 -2.85
C LYS A 232 -17.55 1.69 -2.39
N THR A 233 -17.14 1.91 -1.14
CA THR A 233 -15.89 1.36 -0.63
C THR A 233 -15.90 -0.14 -0.67
N LYS A 234 -14.80 -0.71 -1.16
CA LYS A 234 -14.59 -2.14 -1.32
C LYS A 234 -13.60 -2.62 -0.26
N PHE A 235 -12.43 -1.99 -0.19
CA PHE A 235 -11.48 -2.25 0.89
C PHE A 235 -11.25 -1.00 1.75
N VAL A 236 -11.16 -1.23 3.05
CA VAL A 236 -10.86 -0.25 4.08
C VAL A 236 -9.48 -0.52 4.64
N HIS A 237 -8.60 0.47 4.60
CA HIS A 237 -7.24 0.40 5.12
C HIS A 237 -7.16 1.14 6.46
N ILE A 238 -7.01 0.41 7.57
CA ILE A 238 -7.13 0.95 8.93
C ILE A 238 -5.76 1.39 9.46
N HIS A 239 -5.33 2.58 9.03
CA HIS A 239 -4.10 3.26 9.48
C HIS A 239 -4.26 3.99 10.83
N LEU A 240 -4.94 3.37 11.79
CA LEU A 240 -5.09 3.93 13.13
C LEU A 240 -4.01 3.39 14.06
N ARG A 241 -3.34 4.29 14.78
CA ARG A 241 -2.25 3.91 15.70
C ARG A 241 -2.76 2.92 16.75
N GLY A 242 -2.16 1.73 16.79
CA GLY A 242 -2.52 0.66 17.72
C GLY A 242 -3.66 -0.24 17.24
N ALA A 243 -4.16 -0.04 16.01
CA ALA A 243 -5.24 -0.86 15.44
C ALA A 243 -4.93 -2.35 15.47
N ASN A 244 -3.68 -2.74 15.22
CA ASN A 244 -3.20 -4.11 15.33
C ASN A 244 -3.49 -4.80 16.68
N HIS A 245 -3.69 -4.05 17.78
CA HIS A 245 -4.04 -4.62 19.09
C HIS A 245 -5.55 -4.80 19.32
N TRP A 246 -6.40 -4.26 18.45
CA TRP A 246 -7.85 -4.36 18.59
C TRP A 246 -8.36 -5.73 18.17
N ASP A 247 -9.47 -6.15 18.77
CA ASP A 247 -10.11 -7.41 18.43
C ASP A 247 -10.82 -7.37 17.06
N VAL A 248 -11.31 -8.54 16.63
CA VAL A 248 -12.00 -8.72 15.36
C VAL A 248 -13.27 -7.88 15.30
N ASP A 249 -14.01 -7.76 16.41
CA ASP A 249 -15.25 -6.97 16.47
C ASP A 249 -14.99 -5.49 16.20
N LYS A 250 -13.97 -4.90 16.84
CA LYS A 250 -13.62 -3.50 16.61
C LYS A 250 -13.18 -3.23 15.17
N HIS A 251 -12.41 -4.13 14.55
CA HIS A 251 -12.08 -4.01 13.13
C HIS A 251 -13.33 -4.11 12.26
N TYR A 252 -14.22 -5.07 12.52
CA TYR A 252 -15.50 -5.20 11.81
C TYR A 252 -16.33 -3.92 11.89
N ARG A 253 -16.46 -3.32 13.08
CA ARG A 253 -17.22 -2.07 13.28
C ARG A 253 -16.59 -0.91 12.50
N ILE A 254 -15.27 -0.76 12.54
CA ILE A 254 -14.57 0.29 11.78
C ILE A 254 -14.71 0.09 10.27
N THR A 255 -14.64 -1.15 9.78
CA THR A 255 -14.78 -1.46 8.36
C THR A 255 -16.20 -1.19 7.86
N ASN A 256 -17.23 -1.55 8.63
CA ASN A 256 -18.60 -1.68 8.11
C ASN A 256 -19.62 -0.70 8.70
N LEU A 257 -19.37 -0.08 9.85
CA LEU A 257 -20.35 0.76 10.55
C LEU A 257 -19.99 2.26 10.50
N PRO A 258 -20.94 3.16 10.83
CA PRO A 258 -20.67 4.58 11.06
C PRO A 258 -19.72 4.84 12.25
N ILE A 259 -19.03 5.99 12.24
CA ILE A 259 -17.99 6.35 13.21
C ILE A 259 -18.48 6.28 14.66
N GLU A 260 -19.73 6.64 14.89
CA GLU A 260 -20.38 6.67 16.20
C GLU A 260 -20.44 5.28 16.85
N GLU A 261 -20.37 4.22 16.06
CA GLU A 261 -20.45 2.83 16.51
C GLU A 261 -19.07 2.17 16.67
N TRP A 262 -17.98 2.85 16.30
CA TRP A 262 -16.63 2.27 16.33
C TRP A 262 -16.06 2.10 17.75
N GLY A 263 -16.54 2.90 18.72
CA GLY A 263 -16.00 2.89 20.08
C GLY A 263 -14.50 3.25 20.11
N LEU A 264 -14.15 4.37 19.47
CA LEU A 264 -12.82 4.98 19.50
C LEU A 264 -12.65 5.96 20.66
#